data_AF-V5H2F9-F1
#
_entry.id   AF-V5H2F9-F1
#
_cell.length_a   1.000
_cell.length_b   1.000
_cell.length_c   1.000
_cell.angle_alpha   90.00
_cell.angle_beta   90.00
_cell.angle_gamma   90.00
#
_symmetry.space_group_name_H-M   'P 1'
#
loop_
_entity.id
_entity.type
_entity.pdbx_description
1 polymer ?
#
loop_
_entity_poly.entity_id
_entity_poly.type
_entity_poly.pdbx_seq_one_letter_code
_entity_poly.pdbx_strand_id
1 'polypeptide(L)'
;ALLLIVCGGPAGNEPNERADEPVVEDRSCATREKEAQDAFKNGETVESCNYFCKPDNDVDKYDEKMYPEGTKCKYGPDKVSKCTKEGCPYPTDSPDDNKGEERPGEESKGGDANEGE
;
A
#
# COMPACT_ATOMS: atom_id res chain seq x y z
N ALA A 1 57.68 -24.01 -6.18
CA ALA A 1 56.51 -23.56 -5.42
C ALA A 1 55.37 -24.54 -5.70
N LEU A 2 54.94 -25.30 -4.69
CA LEU A 2 53.86 -26.30 -4.79
C LEU A 2 52.51 -25.57 -4.72
N LEU A 3 51.76 -25.57 -5.82
CA LEU A 3 50.36 -25.15 -5.87
C LEU A 3 49.48 -26.34 -5.49
N LEU A 4 49.05 -26.42 -4.23
CA LEU A 4 48.02 -27.36 -3.80
C LEU A 4 47.12 -26.73 -2.74
N ILE A 5 46.16 -25.89 -3.17
CA ILE A 5 44.96 -25.62 -2.38
C ILE A 5 43.76 -25.56 -3.34
N VAL A 6 43.06 -26.68 -3.46
CA VAL A 6 41.62 -26.69 -3.77
C VAL A 6 41.00 -27.69 -2.79
N CYS A 7 40.62 -27.23 -1.62
CA CYS A 7 39.69 -27.94 -0.75
C CYS A 7 38.29 -27.44 -1.07
N GLY A 8 37.73 -27.93 -2.18
CA GLY A 8 36.28 -27.90 -2.39
C GLY A 8 35.68 -29.05 -1.59
N GLY A 9 35.33 -28.79 -0.33
CA GLY A 9 34.48 -29.71 0.42
C GLY A 9 33.09 -29.77 -0.24
N PRO A 10 32.38 -30.92 -0.20
CA PRO A 10 31.03 -31.00 -0.73
C PRO A 10 30.14 -30.03 0.05
N ALA A 11 29.27 -29.30 -0.66
CA ALA A 11 28.22 -28.50 -0.04
C ALA A 11 27.37 -29.43 0.84
N GLY A 12 27.48 -29.25 2.16
CA GLY A 12 26.72 -30.03 3.13
C GLY A 12 25.23 -29.80 2.91
N ASN A 13 24.51 -30.87 2.61
CA ASN A 13 23.05 -30.94 2.65
C ASN A 13 22.59 -31.14 4.09
N GLU A 14 22.97 -30.24 5.01
CA GLU A 14 22.35 -30.24 6.33
C GLU A 14 20.88 -29.83 6.17
N PRO A 15 19.92 -30.56 6.79
CA PRO A 15 18.53 -30.12 6.82
C PRO A 15 18.48 -28.74 7.46
N ASN A 16 18.03 -27.73 6.71
CA ASN A 16 17.68 -26.44 7.26
C ASN A 16 16.37 -26.64 8.05
N GLU A 17 16.48 -27.14 9.28
CA GLU A 17 15.35 -27.25 10.20
C GLU A 17 14.94 -25.84 10.62
N ARG A 18 14.09 -25.23 9.78
CA ARG A 18 13.41 -23.99 10.13
C ARG A 18 12.44 -24.29 11.26
N ALA A 19 12.88 -24.07 12.50
CA ALA A 19 12.06 -24.13 13.70
C ALA A 19 11.10 -22.94 13.80
N ASP A 20 10.30 -22.69 12.76
CA ASP A 20 9.18 -21.75 12.82
C ASP A 20 7.92 -22.59 12.95
N GLU A 21 7.45 -22.80 14.17
CA GLU A 21 6.03 -23.03 14.36
C GLU A 21 5.31 -21.80 13.80
N PRO A 22 4.48 -21.94 12.75
CA PRO A 22 3.86 -20.78 12.12
C PRO A 22 2.94 -20.13 13.15
N VAL A 23 3.25 -18.90 13.56
CA VAL A 23 2.30 -18.05 14.26
C VAL A 23 1.15 -17.83 13.29
N VAL A 24 0.02 -18.49 13.55
CA VAL A 24 -1.19 -18.32 12.74
C VAL A 24 -1.75 -16.95 13.08
N GLU A 25 -1.46 -15.94 12.24
CA GLU A 25 -2.07 -14.63 12.36
C GLU A 25 -3.61 -14.76 12.24
N ASP A 26 -4.34 -14.14 13.17
CA ASP A 26 -5.79 -14.02 13.04
C ASP A 26 -6.11 -12.98 11.95
N ARG A 27 -6.55 -13.47 10.80
CA ARG A 27 -6.91 -12.65 9.63
C ARG A 27 -8.41 -12.42 9.52
N SER A 28 -9.19 -12.67 10.58
CA SER A 28 -10.62 -12.45 10.56
C SER A 28 -10.98 -10.99 10.29
N CYS A 29 -12.13 -10.77 9.65
CA CYS A 29 -12.60 -9.41 9.35
C CYS A 29 -12.85 -8.59 10.61
N ALA A 30 -13.30 -9.20 11.70
CA ALA A 30 -13.48 -8.50 12.97
C ALA A 30 -12.15 -7.93 13.51
N THR A 31 -11.08 -8.74 13.47
CA THR A 31 -9.75 -8.31 13.92
C THR A 31 -9.19 -7.22 13.00
N ARG A 32 -9.26 -7.43 11.68
CA ARG A 32 -8.75 -6.47 10.70
C ARG A 32 -9.50 -5.14 10.69
N GLU A 33 -10.82 -5.17 10.91
CA GLU A 33 -11.63 -3.96 11.00
C GLU A 33 -11.26 -3.13 12.24
N LYS A 34 -11.00 -3.80 13.37
CA LYS A 34 -10.51 -3.14 14.58
C LYS A 34 -9.14 -2.50 14.35
N GLU A 35 -8.21 -3.25 13.78
CA GLU A 35 -6.88 -2.73 13.39
C GLU A 35 -7.00 -1.51 12.47
N ALA A 36 -7.91 -1.55 11.49
CA ALA A 36 -8.15 -0.44 10.58
C ALA A 36 -8.69 0.81 11.29
N GLN A 37 -9.60 0.64 12.26
CA GLN A 37 -10.08 1.74 13.08
C GLN A 37 -8.99 2.31 14.00
N ASP A 38 -8.16 1.45 14.57
CA ASP A 38 -7.09 1.86 15.47
C ASP A 38 -5.99 2.59 14.70
N ALA A 39 -5.62 2.13 13.51
CA ALA A 39 -4.70 2.83 12.61
C ALA A 39 -5.19 4.25 12.28
N PHE A 40 -6.49 4.40 11.99
CA PHE A 40 -7.10 5.72 11.76
C PHE A 40 -7.02 6.62 13.00
N LYS A 41 -7.38 6.11 14.18
CA LYS A 41 -7.39 6.89 15.44
C LYS A 41 -5.99 7.28 15.89
N ASN A 42 -5.03 6.37 15.76
CA ASN A 42 -3.64 6.55 16.18
C ASN A 42 -2.82 7.32 15.14
N GLY A 43 -3.38 7.54 13.94
CA GLY A 43 -2.68 8.21 12.84
C GLY A 43 -1.49 7.40 12.34
N GLU A 44 -1.61 6.06 12.37
CA GLU A 44 -0.63 5.12 11.80
C GLU A 44 -0.67 5.19 10.28
N THR A 45 0.49 4.97 9.66
CA THR A 45 0.61 4.96 8.20
C THR A 45 0.48 3.54 7.70
N VAL A 46 -0.55 3.28 6.91
CA VAL A 46 -0.79 1.99 6.26
C VAL A 46 -0.10 1.92 4.90
N GLU A 47 0.29 0.74 4.46
CA GLU A 47 0.92 0.56 3.15
C GLU A 47 -0.08 0.75 1.99
N SER A 48 -1.35 0.40 2.19
CA SER A 48 -2.42 0.51 1.21
C SER A 48 -3.75 0.89 1.87
N CYS A 49 -4.63 1.55 1.11
CA CYS A 49 -5.95 1.95 1.61
C CYS A 49 -6.98 0.82 1.67
N ASN A 50 -6.62 -0.36 1.19
CA ASN A 50 -7.38 -1.58 1.33
C ASN A 50 -6.67 -2.58 2.25
N TYR A 51 -7.45 -3.47 2.85
CA TYR A 51 -6.98 -4.64 3.57
C TYR A 51 -7.83 -5.86 3.21
N PHE A 52 -7.22 -7.03 3.30
CA PHE A 52 -7.89 -8.31 3.09
C PHE A 52 -8.15 -9.00 4.41
N CYS A 53 -9.33 -9.58 4.55
CA CYS A 53 -9.75 -10.30 5.75
C CYS A 53 -10.59 -11.53 5.42
N LYS A 54 -10.61 -12.50 6.33
CA LYS A 54 -11.47 -13.69 6.23
C LYS A 54 -12.81 -13.40 6.90
N PRO A 55 -13.96 -13.56 6.20
CA PRO A 55 -15.26 -13.40 6.84
C PRO A 55 -15.47 -14.44 7.94
N ASP A 56 -15.02 -15.66 7.69
CA ASP A 56 -15.02 -16.79 8.63
C ASP A 56 -13.67 -17.52 8.54
N ASN A 57 -13.15 -17.99 9.68
CA ASN A 57 -11.82 -18.64 9.73
C ASN A 57 -11.74 -19.96 8.96
N ASP A 58 -12.88 -20.61 8.74
CA ASP A 58 -13.00 -21.91 8.08
C ASP A 58 -13.08 -21.82 6.55
N VAL A 59 -13.14 -20.60 5.99
CA VAL A 59 -13.26 -20.37 4.55
C VAL A 59 -11.93 -19.88 4.00
N ASP A 60 -11.47 -20.50 2.90
CA ASP A 60 -10.29 -20.05 2.16
C ASP A 60 -10.66 -18.97 1.14
N LYS A 61 -11.34 -17.93 1.64
CA LYS A 61 -11.73 -16.74 0.88
C LYS A 61 -11.35 -15.51 1.69
N TYR A 62 -10.84 -14.51 1.00
CA TYR A 62 -10.63 -13.19 1.55
C TYR A 62 -11.63 -12.21 0.93
N ASP A 63 -12.18 -11.35 1.78
CA ASP A 63 -12.89 -10.17 1.37
C ASP A 63 -11.94 -8.98 1.43
N GLU A 64 -11.99 -8.15 0.39
CA GLU A 64 -11.32 -6.86 0.36
C GLU A 64 -12.19 -5.81 1.05
N LYS A 65 -11.58 -5.01 1.91
CA LYS A 65 -12.20 -3.90 2.63
C LYS A 65 -11.31 -2.67 2.53
N MET A 66 -11.87 -1.49 2.80
CA MET A 66 -11.14 -0.23 2.79
C MET A 66 -10.91 0.27 4.22
N TYR A 67 -9.73 0.85 4.47
CA TYR A 67 -9.49 1.66 5.65
C TYR A 67 -10.41 2.89 5.66
N PRO A 68 -10.72 3.46 6.83
CA PRO A 68 -11.48 4.71 6.91
C PRO A 68 -10.82 5.83 6.09
N GLU A 69 -11.65 6.65 5.42
CA GLU A 69 -11.15 7.85 4.72
C GLU A 69 -10.39 8.76 5.69
N GLY A 70 -9.26 9.30 5.25
CA GLY A 70 -8.36 10.09 6.08
C GLY A 70 -7.27 9.31 6.80
N THR A 71 -7.31 7.96 6.81
CA THR A 71 -6.20 7.12 7.31
C THR A 71 -4.92 7.45 6.54
N LYS A 72 -3.79 7.62 7.22
CA LYS A 72 -2.53 7.92 6.52
C LYS A 72 -2.11 6.72 5.71
N CYS A 73 -1.72 6.94 4.46
CA CYS A 73 -1.29 5.88 3.57
C CYS A 73 0.03 6.23 2.90
N LYS A 74 0.80 5.20 2.56
CA LYS A 74 2.07 5.36 1.87
C LYS A 74 1.83 5.48 0.36
N TYR A 75 2.28 6.58 -0.22
CA TYR A 75 2.24 6.79 -1.68
C TYR A 75 3.58 6.39 -2.34
N GLY A 76 4.68 6.42 -1.59
CA GLY A 76 6.02 6.09 -2.05
C GLY A 76 6.99 5.91 -0.88
N PRO A 77 8.31 5.85 -1.11
CA PRO A 77 9.28 5.61 -0.04
C PRO A 77 9.21 6.67 1.07
N ASP A 78 9.07 7.94 0.70
CA ASP A 78 9.13 9.09 1.63
C ASP A 78 7.85 9.95 1.61
N LYS A 79 6.80 9.48 0.93
CA LYS A 79 5.56 10.24 0.71
C LYS A 79 4.39 9.59 1.43
N VAL A 80 3.75 10.36 2.30
CA VAL A 80 2.54 9.97 3.03
C VAL A 80 1.38 10.83 2.54
N SER A 81 0.28 10.17 2.20
CA SER A 81 -0.98 10.78 1.81
C SER A 81 -2.09 10.31 2.75
N LYS A 82 -3.35 10.48 2.35
CA LYS A 82 -4.52 10.02 3.10
C LYS A 82 -5.45 9.20 2.22
N CYS A 83 -5.99 8.13 2.79
CA CYS A 83 -6.94 7.29 2.09
C CYS A 83 -8.21 8.04 1.69
N THR A 84 -8.65 7.76 0.48
CA THR A 84 -9.93 8.18 -0.10
C THR A 84 -10.65 6.93 -0.61
N LYS A 85 -11.92 7.08 -1.03
CA LYS A 85 -12.63 6.02 -1.77
C LYS A 85 -11.88 5.45 -2.99
N GLU A 86 -10.97 6.22 -3.60
CA GLU A 86 -10.22 5.80 -4.80
C GLU A 86 -8.85 5.18 -4.46
N GLY A 87 -8.46 5.16 -3.19
CA GLY A 87 -7.19 4.62 -2.71
C GLY A 87 -6.30 5.69 -2.07
N CYS A 88 -4.99 5.55 -2.24
CA CYS A 88 -3.98 6.48 -1.73
C CYS A 88 -3.53 7.45 -2.84
N PRO A 89 -4.11 8.65 -2.95
CA PRO A 89 -3.75 9.62 -3.98
C PRO A 89 -2.37 10.23 -3.73
N TYR A 90 -1.80 10.87 -4.75
CA TYR A 90 -0.59 11.67 -4.60
C TYR A 90 -0.82 12.76 -3.52
N PRO A 91 0.10 12.94 -2.56
CA PRO A 91 -0.09 13.91 -1.48
C PRO A 91 0.02 15.33 -2.06
N THR A 92 -1.01 16.15 -1.89
CA THR A 92 -1.05 17.54 -2.40
C THR A 92 -0.52 18.58 -1.41
N ASP A 93 -0.30 18.17 -0.16
CA ASP A 93 0.19 19.03 0.91
C ASP A 93 1.71 18.90 1.13
N SER A 94 2.45 18.28 0.20
CA SER A 94 3.90 18.14 0.35
C SER A 94 4.58 19.48 0.08
N PRO A 95 5.64 19.85 0.82
CA PRO A 95 6.38 21.09 0.56
C PRO A 95 6.97 21.15 -0.87
N ASP A 96 7.25 20.00 -1.49
CA ASP A 96 7.72 19.90 -2.89
C ASP A 96 6.67 20.34 -3.93
N ASP A 97 5.37 20.28 -3.61
CA ASP A 97 4.29 20.64 -4.54
C ASP A 97 4.10 22.17 -4.67
N ASN A 98 4.79 22.94 -3.81
CA ASN A 98 4.86 24.40 -3.95
C ASN A 98 5.84 24.86 -5.03
N LYS A 99 6.55 23.92 -5.70
CA LYS A 99 7.40 24.25 -6.85
C LYS A 99 6.60 24.15 -8.16
N GLY A 100 5.64 25.07 -8.30
CA GLY A 100 5.10 25.56 -9.57
C GLY A 100 4.63 24.50 -10.57
N GLU A 101 3.40 24.03 -10.43
CA GLU A 101 2.61 23.62 -11.58
C GLU A 101 1.92 24.86 -12.18
N GLU A 102 2.45 25.32 -13.31
CA GLU A 102 1.74 26.16 -14.25
C GLU A 102 0.50 25.40 -14.72
N ARG A 103 -0.70 25.91 -14.43
CA ARG A 103 -1.97 25.28 -14.84
C ARG A 103 -2.09 25.32 -16.37
N PRO A 104 -2.19 24.18 -17.09
CA PRO A 104 -2.65 24.18 -18.46
C PRO A 104 -4.15 23.85 -18.46
N GLY A 105 -4.99 24.83 -18.77
CA GLY A 105 -6.42 24.57 -19.03
C GLY A 105 -7.37 25.65 -18.54
N GLU A 106 -7.18 26.89 -18.99
CA GLU A 106 -8.30 27.82 -19.07
C GLU A 106 -9.15 27.41 -20.29
N GLU A 107 -10.17 26.59 -20.03
CA GLU A 107 -11.17 26.18 -21.01
C GLU A 107 -11.88 27.44 -21.51
N SER A 108 -11.55 27.85 -22.73
CA SER A 108 -12.24 28.91 -23.45
C SER A 108 -13.68 28.48 -23.68
N LYS A 109 -14.60 29.10 -22.93
CA LYS A 109 -16.03 28.95 -23.17
C LYS A 109 -16.36 29.45 -24.57
N GLY A 110 -16.66 28.51 -25.47
CA GLY A 110 -17.33 28.78 -26.73
C GLY A 110 -18.72 29.38 -26.45
N GLY A 111 -18.91 30.63 -26.85
CA GLY A 111 -20.22 31.24 -26.98
C GLY A 111 -20.72 31.05 -28.41
N ASP A 112 -21.80 30.28 -28.53
CA ASP A 112 -22.61 30.12 -29.75
C ASP A 112 -23.45 31.38 -30.00
N ALA A 113 -23.46 31.89 -31.24
CA ALA A 113 -24.54 32.71 -31.79
C ALA A 113 -24.51 32.74 -33.33
N ASN A 114 -25.38 31.90 -33.92
CA ASN A 114 -26.18 32.05 -35.15
C ASN A 114 -26.04 33.31 -36.04
N GLU A 115 -25.95 33.09 -37.36
CA GLU A 115 -26.89 33.46 -38.46
C GLU A 115 -26.13 33.17 -39.78
N GLY A 116 -26.67 32.51 -40.82
CA GLY A 116 -28.04 32.45 -41.27
C GLY A 116 -28.23 33.43 -42.42
N GLU A 117 -28.02 32.94 -43.65
CA GLU A 117 -28.32 33.55 -44.98
C GLU A 117 -27.30 34.50 -45.64
#